data_AF-A0A920F2H1-F1
#
_entry.id   AF-A0A920F2H1-F1
#
_cell.length_a   1.000
_cell.length_b   1.000
_cell.length_c   1.000
_cell.angle_alpha   90.00
_cell.angle_beta   90.00
_cell.angle_gamma   90.00
#
_symmetry.space_group_name_H-M   'P 1'
#
loop_
_entity.id
_entity.type
_entity.pdbx_description
1 polymer ?
#
loop_
_entity_poly.entity_id
_entity_poly.type
_entity_poly.pdbx_seq_one_letter_code
_entity_poly.pdbx_strand_id
1 'polypeptide(L)'
;MQTLSTEDYLKAIYHASQSANGTVATTSIANKIGAKPSSVTDMFKKLSDQKLVKYQKYQGVSLTNEGVKTALRIVRKTSFVGVFFGLTPKF
;
A
#
# COMPACT_ATOMS: atom_id res chain seq x y z
N MET A 1 9.64 18.92 -0.92
CA MET A 1 8.53 18.04 -1.36
C MET A 1 8.98 16.60 -1.14
N GLN A 2 8.45 15.89 -0.15
CA GLN A 2 8.80 14.48 0.11
C GLN A 2 8.15 13.62 -1.00
N THR A 3 8.90 13.20 -2.01
CA THR A 3 8.40 12.30 -3.05
C THR A 3 8.19 10.92 -2.43
N LEU A 4 6.93 10.53 -2.21
CA LEU A 4 6.58 9.18 -1.78
C LEU A 4 7.12 8.19 -2.81
N SER A 5 8.05 7.35 -2.38
CA SER A 5 8.73 6.42 -3.28
C SER A 5 7.89 5.16 -3.48
N THR A 6 8.11 4.44 -4.58
CA THR A 6 7.44 3.16 -4.89
C THR A 6 7.47 2.17 -3.72
N GLU A 7 8.53 2.24 -2.92
CA GLU A 7 8.73 1.43 -1.71
C GLU A 7 7.72 1.74 -0.60
N ASP A 8 7.34 3.01 -0.40
CA ASP A 8 6.36 3.40 0.62
C ASP A 8 4.96 2.95 0.24
N TYR A 9 4.63 2.97 -1.06
CA TYR A 9 3.39 2.38 -1.57
C TYR A 9 3.36 0.87 -1.34
N LEU A 10 4.43 0.14 -1.66
CA LEU A 10 4.51 -1.31 -1.42
C LEU A 10 4.37 -1.66 0.07
N LYS A 11 5.02 -0.90 0.95
CA LYS A 11 4.88 -1.04 2.41
C LYS A 11 3.43 -0.81 2.84
N ALA A 12 2.81 0.29 2.41
CA ALA A 12 1.44 0.62 2.77
C ALA A 12 0.43 -0.44 2.31
N ILE A 13 0.57 -0.92 1.06
CA ILE A 13 -0.25 -2.01 0.51
C ILE A 13 -0.05 -3.29 1.30
N TYR A 14 1.20 -3.64 1.65
CA TYR A 14 1.49 -4.85 2.41
C TYR A 14 0.86 -4.83 3.80
N HIS A 15 1.05 -3.74 4.54
CA HIS A 15 0.42 -3.57 5.84
C HIS A 15 -1.10 -3.57 5.75
N ALA A 16 -1.67 -2.89 4.75
CA ALA A 16 -3.12 -2.84 4.58
C ALA A 16 -3.71 -4.19 4.15
N SER A 17 -3.00 -4.96 3.31
CA SER A 17 -3.41 -6.32 2.88
C SER A 17 -3.40 -7.29 4.05
N GLN A 18 -2.43 -7.14 4.97
CA GLN A 18 -2.39 -7.90 6.22
C GLN A 18 -3.58 -7.57 7.14
N SER A 19 -3.97 -6.30 7.24
CA SER A 19 -5.14 -5.89 8.02
C SER A 19 -6.49 -6.29 7.38
N ALA A 20 -6.55 -6.39 6.05
CA ALA A 20 -7.78 -6.62 5.29
C ALA A 20 -7.96 -8.08 4.82
N ASN A 21 -7.11 -9.02 5.23
CA ASN A 21 -7.14 -10.43 4.80
C ASN A 21 -7.18 -10.60 3.26
N GLY A 22 -6.38 -9.82 2.53
CA GLY A 22 -6.18 -10.00 1.10
C GLY A 22 -6.33 -8.72 0.29
N THR A 23 -7.57 -8.27 0.09
CA THR A 23 -7.88 -7.17 -0.86
C THR A 23 -8.04 -5.84 -0.14
N VAL A 24 -7.32 -4.82 -0.61
CA VAL A 24 -7.31 -3.49 0.00
C VAL A 24 -7.97 -2.47 -0.91
N ALA A 25 -8.93 -1.70 -0.40
CA ALA A 25 -9.50 -0.59 -1.17
C ALA A 25 -8.44 0.50 -1.46
N THR A 26 -8.39 0.99 -2.70
CA THR A 26 -7.48 2.08 -3.12
C THR A 26 -7.65 3.33 -2.27
N THR A 27 -8.89 3.64 -1.88
CA THR A 27 -9.23 4.75 -0.97
C THR A 27 -8.66 4.55 0.42
N SER A 28 -8.63 3.31 0.92
CA SER A 28 -8.03 3.01 2.23
C SER A 28 -6.53 3.27 2.21
N ILE A 29 -5.84 2.89 1.13
CA ILE A 29 -4.41 3.18 0.96
C ILE A 29 -4.17 4.67 0.80
N ALA A 30 -4.92 5.36 -0.06
CA ALA A 30 -4.83 6.81 -0.23
C ALA A 30 -4.94 7.55 1.11
N ASN A 31 -5.89 7.16 1.97
CA ASN A 31 -6.02 7.69 3.32
C ASN A 31 -4.82 7.34 4.21
N LYS A 32 -4.32 6.10 4.14
CA LYS A 32 -3.24 5.60 5.01
C LYS A 32 -1.89 6.29 4.78
N ILE A 33 -1.57 6.63 3.53
CA ILE A 33 -0.36 7.39 3.15
C ILE A 33 -0.62 8.89 2.96
N GLY A 34 -1.85 9.36 3.18
CA GLY A 34 -2.23 10.76 3.01
C GLY A 34 -2.04 11.28 1.57
N ALA A 35 -2.12 10.38 0.57
CA ALA A 35 -1.89 10.69 -0.83
C ALA A 35 -3.21 10.88 -1.60
N LYS A 36 -3.21 11.74 -2.62
CA LYS A 36 -4.37 11.90 -3.50
C LYS A 36 -4.69 10.57 -4.20
N PRO A 37 -5.97 10.15 -4.26
CA PRO A 37 -6.35 8.90 -4.92
C PRO A 37 -5.90 8.85 -6.38
N SER A 38 -5.86 9.98 -7.08
CA SER A 38 -5.31 10.07 -8.44
C SER A 38 -3.86 9.58 -8.50
N SER A 39 -2.97 10.13 -7.66
CA SER A 39 -1.55 9.73 -7.62
C SER A 39 -1.35 8.29 -7.17
N VAL A 40 -2.18 7.79 -6.24
CA VAL A 40 -2.15 6.37 -5.83
C VAL A 40 -2.53 5.46 -6.99
N THR A 41 -3.52 5.86 -7.79
CA THR A 41 -3.97 5.08 -8.95
C THR A 41 -2.89 5.01 -10.02
N ASP A 42 -2.19 6.13 -10.30
CA ASP A 42 -1.03 6.15 -11.19
C ASP A 42 0.08 5.22 -10.71
N MET A 43 0.38 5.23 -9.40
CA MET A 43 1.39 4.34 -8.81
C MET A 43 0.97 2.87 -8.84
N PHE A 44 -0.31 2.57 -8.62
CA PHE A 44 -0.83 1.20 -8.74
C PHE A 44 -0.75 0.70 -10.17
N LYS A 45 -1.01 1.58 -11.15
CA LYS A 45 -0.84 1.25 -12.56
C LYS A 45 0.61 0.87 -12.86
N LYS A 46 1.57 1.66 -12.39
CA LYS A 46 3.01 1.35 -12.51
C LYS A 46 3.40 0.04 -11.83
N LEU A 47 2.95 -0.18 -10.59
CA LEU A 47 3.23 -1.41 -9.85
C LEU A 47 2.55 -2.64 -10.49
N SER A 48 1.38 -2.45 -11.09
CA SER A 48 0.65 -3.50 -11.80
C SER A 48 1.33 -3.88 -13.10
N ASP A 49 1.91 -2.90 -13.81
CA ASP A 49 2.73 -3.13 -15.00
C ASP A 49 3.98 -3.97 -14.65
N GLN A 50 4.58 -3.70 -13.48
CA GLN A 50 5.66 -4.50 -12.91
C GLN A 50 5.20 -5.84 -12.32
N LYS A 51 3.91 -6.21 -12.42
CA LYS A 51 3.30 -7.44 -11.88
C LYS A 51 3.46 -7.62 -10.36
N LEU A 52 3.76 -6.55 -9.63
CA LEU A 52 3.90 -6.57 -8.17
C LEU A 52 2.55 -6.48 -7.46
N VAL A 53 1.55 -5.86 -8.09
CA VAL A 53 0.20 -5.74 -7.54
C VAL A 53 -0.84 -6.08 -8.59
N LYS A 54 -1.96 -6.61 -8.14
CA LYS A 54 -3.19 -6.74 -8.93
C LYS A 54 -4.12 -5.61 -8.54
N TYR A 55 -4.23 -4.63 -9.41
CA TYR A 55 -5.23 -3.58 -9.30
C TYR A 55 -6.51 -4.00 -10.03
N GLN A 56 -7.64 -4.02 -9.32
CA GLN A 56 -8.96 -4.21 -9.90
C GLN A 56 -9.81 -2.98 -9.60
N LYS A 57 -10.30 -2.35 -10.66
CA LYS A 57 -11.20 -1.20 -10.56
C LYS A 57 -12.41 -1.59 -9.70
N TYR A 58 -12.75 -0.76 -8.71
CA TYR A 58 -13.81 -0.96 -7.70
C TYR A 58 -13.59 -2.06 -6.66
N GLN A 59 -12.81 -3.11 -6.93
CA GLN A 59 -12.49 -4.15 -5.94
C GLN A 59 -11.28 -3.79 -5.06
N GLY A 60 -10.38 -2.92 -5.53
CA GLY A 60 -9.20 -2.48 -4.78
C GLY A 60 -7.89 -2.99 -5.38
N VAL A 61 -6.90 -3.19 -4.53
CA VAL A 61 -5.56 -3.66 -4.88
C VAL A 61 -5.17 -4.82 -3.98
N SER A 62 -4.57 -5.84 -4.58
CA SER A 62 -4.01 -6.99 -3.88
C SER A 62 -2.56 -7.17 -4.27
N LEU A 63 -1.72 -7.62 -3.34
CA LEU A 63 -0.34 -7.96 -3.67
C LEU A 63 -0.28 -9.31 -4.38
N THR A 64 0.60 -9.42 -5.38
CA THR A 64 0.98 -10.71 -5.95
C THR A 64 2.08 -11.36 -5.10
N ASN A 65 2.36 -12.65 -5.32
CA ASN A 65 3.50 -13.31 -4.65
C ASN A 65 4.82 -12.54 -4.85
N GLU A 66 5.04 -11.93 -6.01
CA GLU A 66 6.23 -11.12 -6.29
C GLU A 66 6.23 -9.79 -5.54
N GLY A 67 5.07 -9.13 -5.49
CA GLY A 67 4.88 -7.93 -4.67
C GLY A 67 5.13 -8.18 -3.20
N VAL A 68 4.63 -9.30 -2.66
CA VAL A 68 4.87 -9.71 -1.27
C VAL A 68 6.35 -9.92 -1.01
N LYS A 69 7.06 -10.66 -1.87
CA LYS A 69 8.51 -10.88 -1.73
C LYS A 69 9.29 -9.55 -1.77
N THR A 70 8.89 -8.65 -2.66
CA THR A 70 9.53 -7.33 -2.81
C THR A 70 9.26 -6.45 -1.60
N ALA A 71 7.99 -6.36 -1.16
CA ALA A 71 7.61 -5.63 0.03
C ALA A 71 8.31 -6.18 1.29
N LEU A 72 8.39 -7.51 1.44
CA LEU A 72 9.15 -8.16 2.52
C LEU A 72 10.63 -7.79 2.48
N ARG A 73 11.26 -7.78 1.30
CA ARG A 73 12.67 -7.37 1.15
C ARG A 73 12.88 -5.91 1.60
N ILE A 74 11.94 -5.03 1.25
CA ILE A 74 11.97 -3.61 1.62
C ILE A 74 11.74 -3.44 3.13
N VAL A 75 10.68 -4.05 3.68
CA VAL A 75 10.36 -3.99 5.12
C VAL A 75 11.50 -4.58 5.96
N ARG A 76 12.09 -5.69 5.53
CA ARG A 76 13.20 -6.34 6.23
C ARG A 76 14.48 -5.50 6.23
N LYS A 77 14.65 -4.60 5.25
CA LYS A 77 15.80 -3.69 5.15
C LYS A 77 15.56 -2.37 5.89
N THR A 78 14.32 -1.91 5.95
CA THR A 78 13.92 -0.66 6.59
C THR A 78 13.10 -0.96 7.84
N SER A 79 13.77 -1.32 8.95
CA SER A 79 13.14 -1.30 10.27
C SER A 79 12.88 0.14 10.69
N PHE A 80 11.75 0.72 10.28
CA PHE A 80 10.90 1.63 11.08
C PHE A 80 9.74 2.12 10.20
N VAL A 81 8.52 1.69 10.53
CA VAL A 81 7.34 2.53 10.35
C VAL A 81 6.56 2.43 11.65
N GLY A 82 6.96 3.30 12.58
CA GLY A 82 6.08 3.74 13.64
C GLY A 82 4.89 4.49 13.03
N VAL A 83 3.86 4.68 13.86
CA VAL A 83 2.56 5.24 13.52
C VAL A 83 1.59 4.22 12.92
N PHE A 84 1.44 3.15 13.69
CA PHE A 84 0.15 2.68 14.18
C PHE A 84 -0.81 3.88 14.38
N PHE A 85 -1.60 4.22 13.36
CA PHE A 85 -2.63 5.25 13.44
C PHE A 85 -3.82 4.68 14.23
N GLY A 86 -3.62 4.51 15.54
CA GLY A 86 -4.67 4.24 16.51
C GLY A 86 -5.12 5.56 17.09
N LEU A 87 -6.13 6.18 16.49
CA LEU A 87 -6.97 7.20 17.14
C LEU A 87 -8.28 7.33 16.38
N THR A 88 -9.16 6.35 16.59
CA THR A 88 -10.58 6.64 16.67
C THR A 88 -10.95 6.61 18.14
N PRO A 89 -11.03 7.77 18.84
CA PRO A 89 -11.80 7.82 20.05
C PRO A 89 -13.27 7.82 19.61
N LYS A 90 -13.90 6.66 19.70
CA LYS A 90 -15.35 6.56 19.75
C LYS A 90 -15.64 5.89 21.09
N PHE A 91 -15.80 6.71 22.13
CA PHE A 91 -16.89 6.72 23.12
C PHE A 91 -16.58 7.78 24.17
#